data_AF-A0A2E8YT83-F1
#
_entry.id   AF-A0A2E8YT83-F1
#
_cell.length_a   1.000
_cell.length_b   1.000
_cell.length_c   1.000
_cell.angle_alpha   90.00
_cell.angle_beta   90.00
_cell.angle_gamma   90.00
#
_symmetry.space_group_name_H-M   'P 1'
#
loop_
_entity.id
_entity.type
_entity.pdbx_description
1 polymer ?
#
loop_
_entity_poly.entity_id
_entity_poly.type
_entity_poly.pdbx_seq_one_letter_code
_entity_poly.pdbx_strand_id
1 'polypeptide(L)'
;MDRNLALEAVRVTEAAALAASRQMGRGDEKAADQVAVDAMRTALNSLSIQGTVVIGEGERDEAPMLYIGEKVGLGDGPEIDIAL
;
A
#
# COMPACT_ATOMS: atom_id res chain seq x y z
N MET A 1 2.53 23.53 3.32
CA MET A 1 3.22 23.21 2.06
C MET A 1 2.47 22.02 1.52
N ASP A 2 1.57 22.21 0.55
CA ASP A 2 0.76 21.12 0.02
C ASP A 2 1.69 20.04 -0.54
N ARG A 3 1.67 18.86 0.08
CA ARG A 3 2.42 17.73 -0.44
C ARG A 3 1.74 17.26 -1.72
N ASN A 4 2.53 17.11 -2.77
CA ASN A 4 2.04 16.62 -4.05
C ASN A 4 1.78 15.12 -3.93
N LEU A 5 0.50 14.73 -3.83
CA LEU A 5 0.05 13.35 -3.73
C LEU A 5 0.65 12.46 -4.84
N ALA A 6 0.86 12.98 -6.04
CA ALA A 6 1.47 12.20 -7.12
C ALA A 6 2.90 11.77 -6.79
N LEU A 7 3.70 12.65 -6.16
CA LEU A 7 5.05 12.29 -5.72
C LEU A 7 5.04 11.35 -4.51
N GLU A 8 4.01 11.43 -3.68
CA GLU A 8 3.83 10.51 -2.56
C GLU A 8 3.44 9.10 -3.04
N ALA A 9 2.57 8.99 -4.03
CA ALA A 9 2.21 7.72 -4.66
C ALA A 9 3.44 7.03 -5.29
N VAL A 10 4.36 7.79 -5.90
CA VAL A 10 5.63 7.26 -6.40
C VAL A 10 6.46 6.62 -5.28
N ARG A 11 6.53 7.25 -4.10
CA ARG A 11 7.28 6.69 -2.97
C ARG A 11 6.67 5.41 -2.42
N VAL A 12 5.34 5.29 -2.46
CA VAL A 12 4.62 4.07 -2.06
C VAL A 12 5.02 2.91 -2.97
N THR A 13 4.98 3.10 -4.29
CA THR A 13 5.34 2.04 -5.25
C THR A 13 6.84 1.71 -5.21
N GLU A 14 7.71 2.71 -5.02
CA GLU A 14 9.15 2.50 -4.80
C GLU A 14 9.42 1.64 -3.56
N ALA A 15 8.77 1.93 -2.43
CA ALA A 15 8.94 1.17 -1.19
C ALA A 15 8.54 -0.30 -1.38
N ALA A 16 7.39 -0.55 -2.01
CA ALA A 16 6.90 -1.90 -2.31
C ALA A 16 7.85 -2.66 -3.24
N ALA A 17 8.25 -2.03 -4.36
CA ALA A 17 9.17 -2.63 -5.33
C ALA A 17 10.54 -2.94 -4.72
N LEU A 18 11.10 -2.04 -3.89
CA LEU A 18 12.37 -2.28 -3.21
C LEU A 18 12.26 -3.42 -2.20
N ALA A 19 11.16 -3.53 -1.46
CA ALA A 19 10.93 -4.64 -0.54
C ALA A 19 10.83 -5.98 -1.28
N ALA A 20 10.00 -6.05 -2.31
CA ALA A 20 9.81 -7.25 -3.15
C ALA A 20 11.11 -7.67 -3.85
N SER A 21 11.91 -6.72 -4.33
CA SER A 21 13.16 -6.99 -5.05
C SER A 21 14.16 -7.82 -4.24
N ARG A 22 14.13 -7.73 -2.91
CA ARG A 22 15.00 -8.52 -2.02
C ARG A 22 14.64 -10.01 -2.00
N GLN A 23 13.44 -10.35 -2.44
CA GLN A 23 12.97 -11.74 -2.56
C GLN A 23 13.15 -12.31 -3.97
N MET A 24 13.65 -11.51 -4.92
CA MET A 24 13.85 -11.93 -6.30
C MET A 24 14.76 -13.16 -6.40
N GLY A 25 14.35 -14.14 -7.21
CA GLY A 25 15.12 -15.38 -7.44
C GLY A 25 15.04 -16.41 -6.32
N ARG A 26 14.27 -16.19 -5.27
CA ARG A 26 14.11 -17.15 -4.16
C ARG A 26 13.04 -18.21 -4.37
N GLY A 27 12.17 -18.03 -5.38
CA GLY A 27 11.09 -18.96 -5.69
C GLY A 27 9.95 -18.97 -4.66
N ASP A 28 9.90 -17.98 -3.77
CA ASP A 28 8.88 -17.82 -2.74
C ASP A 28 8.01 -16.59 -3.05
N GLU A 29 6.96 -16.83 -3.83
CA GLU A 29 6.00 -15.80 -4.25
C GLU A 29 5.29 -15.16 -3.06
N LYS A 30 4.85 -15.97 -2.09
CA LYS A 30 4.11 -15.48 -0.92
C LYS A 30 4.96 -14.58 -0.05
N ALA A 31 6.24 -14.91 0.13
CA ALA A 31 7.15 -14.05 0.87
C ALA A 31 7.45 -12.74 0.13
N ALA A 32 7.54 -12.76 -1.21
CA ALA A 32 7.74 -11.57 -2.03
C ALA A 32 6.53 -10.63 -1.97
N ASP A 33 5.35 -11.20 -2.05
CA ASP A 33 4.08 -10.50 -1.97
C ASP A 33 3.87 -9.86 -0.59
N GLN A 34 4.04 -10.65 0.48
CA GLN A 34 3.88 -10.17 1.85
C GLN A 34 4.76 -8.95 2.16
N VAL A 35 6.05 -8.98 1.78
CA VAL A 35 6.94 -7.84 2.06
C VAL A 35 6.61 -6.61 1.22
N ALA A 36 6.01 -6.78 0.04
CA ALA A 36 5.56 -5.68 -0.80
C ALA A 36 4.34 -5.00 -0.20
N VAL A 37 3.32 -5.80 0.17
CA VAL A 37 2.09 -5.35 0.84
C VAL A 37 2.40 -4.62 2.15
N ASP A 38 3.30 -5.17 2.97
CA ASP A 38 3.70 -4.56 4.25
C ASP A 38 4.33 -3.17 4.04
N ALA A 39 5.25 -3.07 3.09
CA ALA A 39 5.93 -1.82 2.76
C ALA A 39 4.96 -0.79 2.18
N MET A 40 4.08 -1.22 1.28
CA MET A 40 3.06 -0.40 0.66
C MET A 40 2.09 0.17 1.69
N ARG A 41 1.54 -0.68 2.56
CA ARG A 41 0.64 -0.28 3.65
C ARG A 41 1.31 0.71 4.60
N THR A 42 2.56 0.45 4.98
CA THR A 42 3.33 1.35 5.85
C THR A 42 3.53 2.72 5.20
N ALA A 43 3.86 2.76 3.91
CA ALA A 43 4.05 4.00 3.17
C ALA A 43 2.72 4.76 3.01
N LEU A 44 1.62 4.08 2.67
CA LEU A 44 0.28 4.66 2.59
C LEU A 44 -0.15 5.29 3.92
N ASN A 45 0.09 4.62 5.04
CA ASN A 45 -0.23 5.13 6.37
C ASN A 45 0.60 6.35 6.82
N SER A 46 1.62 6.73 6.05
CA SER A 46 2.38 7.96 6.29
C SER A 46 1.85 9.18 5.52
N LEU A 47 0.87 8.96 4.62
CA LEU A 47 0.31 10.01 3.77
C LEU A 47 -0.81 10.76 4.49
N SER A 48 -0.89 12.07 4.27
CA SER A 48 -2.01 12.91 4.75
C SER A 48 -3.21 12.76 3.83
N ILE A 49 -3.84 11.58 3.88
CA ILE A 49 -5.06 11.23 3.17
C ILE A 49 -6.06 10.51 4.07
N GLN A 50 -7.33 10.56 3.67
CA GLN A 50 -8.39 9.68 4.14
C GLN A 50 -8.64 8.60 3.07
N GLY A 51 -7.71 7.65 2.97
CA GLY A 51 -7.70 6.63 1.94
C GLY A 51 -8.64 5.46 2.22
N THR A 52 -9.32 4.96 1.19
CA THR A 52 -10.11 3.73 1.22
C THR A 52 -9.65 2.80 0.11
N VAL A 53 -9.25 1.58 0.46
CA VAL A 53 -8.93 0.56 -0.54
C VAL A 53 -10.24 0.09 -1.19
N VAL A 54 -10.38 0.28 -2.49
CA VAL A 54 -11.54 -0.21 -3.27
C VAL A 54 -11.18 -1.41 -4.16
N ILE A 55 -9.89 -1.57 -4.45
CA ILE A 55 -9.30 -2.75 -5.10
C ILE A 55 -8.00 -3.06 -4.35
N GLY A 56 -7.83 -4.29 -3.87
CA GLY A 56 -6.65 -4.73 -3.14
C GLY A 56 -6.51 -6.25 -3.14
N GLU A 57 -5.76 -6.79 -2.17
CA GLU A 57 -5.35 -8.22 -2.11
C GLU A 57 -6.53 -9.21 -1.99
N GLY A 58 -7.71 -8.72 -1.62
CA GLY A 58 -8.92 -9.52 -1.53
C GLY A 58 -9.94 -8.95 -0.57
N GLU A 59 -10.93 -9.78 -0.23
CA GLU A 59 -11.89 -9.49 0.82
C GLU A 59 -11.21 -9.57 2.20
N ARG A 60 -11.78 -8.89 3.21
CA ARG A 60 -11.21 -8.83 4.57
C ARG A 60 -10.96 -10.19 5.21
N ASP A 61 -11.75 -11.19 4.84
CA ASP A 61 -11.64 -12.56 5.38
C ASP A 61 -10.51 -13.36 4.71
N GLU A 62 -10.04 -12.92 3.53
CA GLU A 62 -9.04 -13.60 2.71
C GLU A 62 -7.68 -12.91 2.77
N ALA A 63 -7.67 -11.59 2.97
CA ALA A 63 -6.46 -10.76 3.03
C ALA A 63 -6.34 -10.04 4.39
N PRO A 64 -5.24 -10.23 5.14
CA PRO A 64 -5.04 -9.57 6.42
C PRO A 64 -4.72 -8.07 6.31
N MET A 65 -4.28 -7.62 5.13
CA MET A 65 -3.83 -6.25 4.84
C MET A 65 -4.15 -5.87 3.39
N LEU A 66 -4.35 -4.57 3.17
CA LEU A 66 -4.79 -3.97 1.92
C LEU A 66 -6.06 -4.63 1.35
N TYR A 67 -7.01 -4.97 2.22
CA TYR A 67 -8.28 -5.58 1.84
C TYR A 67 -9.30 -4.53 1.38
N ILE A 68 -10.33 -4.95 0.65
CA ILE A 68 -11.39 -4.05 0.16
C ILE A 68 -12.14 -3.42 1.35
N GLY A 69 -12.15 -2.09 1.39
CA GLY A 69 -12.72 -1.28 2.45
C GLY A 69 -11.75 -0.91 3.57
N GLU A 70 -10.48 -1.32 3.51
CA GLU A 70 -9.46 -0.91 4.48
C GLU A 70 -9.23 0.61 4.42
N LYS A 71 -9.11 1.23 5.61
CA LYS A 71 -8.77 2.65 5.75
C LYS A 71 -7.26 2.80 5.92
N VAL A 72 -6.67 3.66 5.09
CA VAL A 72 -5.22 3.93 5.09
C VAL A 72 -4.95 5.44 5.05
N GLY A 73 -3.75 5.82 5.50
CA GLY A 73 -3.35 7.21 5.66
C GLY A 73 -3.48 7.70 7.11
N LEU A 74 -3.05 8.93 7.33
CA LEU A 74 -3.08 9.60 8.65
C LEU A 74 -4.49 10.05 9.05
N GLY A 75 -5.45 10.02 8.13
CA GLY A 75 -6.84 10.41 8.38
C GLY A 75 -7.10 11.92 8.32
N ASP A 76 -6.09 12.71 7.98
CA ASP A 76 -6.22 14.11 7.57
C ASP A 76 -6.11 14.22 6.04
N GLY A 77 -6.58 15.33 5.47
CA GLY A 77 -6.50 15.54 4.01
C GLY A 77 -7.67 14.95 3.21
N PRO A 78 -7.53 14.82 1.88
CA PRO A 78 -8.63 14.46 0.98
C PRO A 78 -9.09 13.01 1.14
N GLU A 79 -10.38 12.78 0.90
CA GLU A 79 -10.94 11.42 0.73
C GLU A 79 -10.55 10.88 -0.64
N ILE A 80 -9.99 9.67 -0.65
CA ILE A 80 -9.43 9.06 -1.86
C ILE A 80 -9.75 7.57 -1.87
N ASP A 81 -10.28 7.11 -2.99
CA ASP A 81 -10.39 5.68 -3.30
C ASP A 81 -9.09 5.19 -3.95
N ILE A 82 -8.60 4.04 -3.47
CA ILE A 82 -7.27 3.51 -3.78
C ILE A 82 -7.42 2.12 -4.40
N ALA A 83 -6.74 1.91 -5.53
CA ALA A 83 -6.56 0.61 -6.17
C ALA A 83 -5.07 0.24 -6.14
N LEU A 84 -4.78 -1.01 -5.79
CA LEU A 84 -3.45 -1.53 -5.50
C LEU A 84 -3.16 -2.78 -6.33
#